data_AF-A0A833RQ46-F1
#
_entry.id   AF-A0A833RQ46-F1
#
_cell.length_a   1.000
_cell.length_b   1.000
_cell.length_c   1.000
_cell.angle_alpha   90.00
_cell.angle_beta   90.00
_cell.angle_gamma   90.00
#
_symmetry.space_group_name_H-M   'P 1'
#
loop_
_entity.id
_entity.type
_entity.pdbx_description
1 polymer ?
#
loop_
_entity_poly.entity_id
_entity_poly.type
_entity_poly.pdbx_seq_one_letter_code
_entity_poly.pdbx_strand_id
1 'polypeptide(L)'
;MNRRPATSFSLGALATSAAQVLAPNSLQFNEHEFQRSPKEAQDVAREAGKLVKPGDLIFITTSGLVYSVGRYLTENAYDHVVIVLDENTVLHVGMPSVKLMPLERLLLPQRQPVVLRVPMSESELQLFLRSARQLIGCNYDVARAYQLMLRLALKRVTRSTPLPRLPLDVKSNAWICSDSIIVLLAGCCKGFREALTKARRETDLDIFTMGSASMTDFERIRRIEPGIISRVPLPVVNYTLAPHKRSWRAYVPEVVQFAQSVQAGTLKWPLFAPEIFPKVHEFAASTPPTSWSIKRKIQVLGYVMLFLLMLRRGLTVKRVLLRAVEVLMLRYVAQHVMLHLQSSPAFGAARL
;
A
#
# COMPACT_ATOMS: atom_id res chain seq x y z
N MET A 1 -25.36 44.97 -5.40
CA MET A 1 -24.05 44.29 -5.29
C MET A 1 -24.26 42.83 -4.91
N ASN A 2 -24.29 41.94 -5.90
CA ASN A 2 -24.45 40.50 -5.69
C ASN A 2 -23.10 39.88 -5.29
N ARG A 3 -22.94 39.53 -4.01
CA ARG A 3 -21.82 38.69 -3.56
C ARG A 3 -22.11 37.26 -4.02
N ARG A 4 -21.31 36.75 -4.97
CA ARG A 4 -21.28 35.33 -5.31
C ARG A 4 -20.78 34.53 -4.10
N PRO A 5 -21.42 33.41 -3.72
CA PRO A 5 -20.91 32.55 -2.68
C PRO A 5 -19.61 31.89 -3.15
N ALA A 6 -18.58 31.95 -2.30
CA ALA A 6 -17.34 31.22 -2.52
C ALA A 6 -17.65 29.72 -2.49
N THR A 7 -17.46 29.04 -3.61
CA THR A 7 -17.53 27.58 -3.69
C THR A 7 -16.40 27.00 -2.86
N SER A 8 -16.75 26.35 -1.73
CA SER A 8 -15.80 25.60 -0.94
C SER A 8 -15.30 24.41 -1.76
N PHE A 9 -14.06 24.52 -2.24
CA PHE A 9 -13.35 23.42 -2.89
C PHE A 9 -13.12 22.31 -1.85
N SER A 10 -13.90 21.23 -1.94
CA SER A 10 -13.78 20.10 -1.03
C SER A 10 -12.57 19.23 -1.42
N LEU A 11 -11.57 19.18 -0.53
CA LEU A 11 -10.42 18.28 -0.57
C LEU A 11 -10.80 16.81 -0.87
N GLY A 12 -11.98 16.38 -0.41
CA GLY A 12 -12.52 15.04 -0.68
C GLY A 12 -12.82 14.79 -2.17
N ALA A 13 -13.30 15.80 -2.91
CA ALA A 13 -13.61 15.66 -4.33
C ALA A 13 -12.34 15.53 -5.20
N LEU A 14 -11.28 16.25 -4.84
CA LEU A 14 -9.97 16.17 -5.50
C LEU A 14 -9.26 14.84 -5.22
N ALA A 15 -9.26 14.38 -3.96
CA ALA A 15 -8.69 13.08 -3.60
C ALA A 15 -9.43 11.91 -4.28
N THR A 16 -10.76 12.00 -4.38
CA THR A 16 -11.59 11.01 -5.06
C THR A 16 -11.32 11.00 -6.57
N SER A 17 -11.20 12.18 -7.19
CA SER A 17 -10.87 12.31 -8.62
C SER A 17 -9.47 11.79 -8.95
N ALA A 18 -8.47 12.11 -8.11
CA ALA A 18 -7.10 11.62 -8.27
C ALA A 18 -7.03 10.10 -8.10
N ALA A 19 -7.75 9.55 -7.10
CA ALA A 19 -7.83 8.11 -6.88
C ALA A 19 -8.51 7.39 -8.05
N GLN A 20 -9.56 7.95 -8.64
CA GLN A 20 -10.24 7.35 -9.80
C GLN A 20 -9.36 7.28 -11.04
N VAL A 21 -8.52 8.30 -11.25
CA VAL A 21 -7.56 8.36 -12.37
C VAL A 21 -6.38 7.40 -12.16
N LEU A 22 -5.87 7.32 -10.93
CA LEU A 22 -4.74 6.46 -10.57
C LEU A 22 -5.11 4.98 -10.45
N ALA A 23 -6.32 4.72 -9.99
CA ALA A 23 -6.81 3.42 -9.58
C ALA A 23 -8.24 3.22 -10.13
N PRO A 24 -8.44 3.21 -11.46
CA PRO A 24 -9.77 3.06 -12.06
C PRO A 24 -10.44 1.73 -11.70
N ASN A 25 -9.62 0.71 -11.40
CA ASN A 25 -10.09 -0.61 -10.97
C ASN A 25 -10.29 -0.69 -9.45
N SER A 26 -10.21 0.42 -8.70
CA SER A 26 -10.50 0.41 -7.26
C SER A 26 -11.91 -0.11 -7.01
N LEU A 27 -12.07 -0.82 -5.90
CA LEU A 27 -13.38 -1.25 -5.42
C LEU A 27 -14.34 -0.06 -5.20
N GLN A 28 -13.82 1.15 -5.00
CA GLN A 28 -14.61 2.36 -4.81
C GLN A 28 -15.35 2.83 -6.08
N PHE A 29 -14.78 2.65 -7.27
CA PHE A 29 -15.28 3.34 -8.49
C PHE A 29 -16.03 2.45 -9.48
N ASN A 30 -15.99 1.13 -9.28
CA ASN A 30 -16.53 0.17 -10.24
C ASN A 30 -17.74 -0.59 -9.67
N GLU A 31 -18.79 0.12 -9.27
CA GLU A 31 -19.95 -0.50 -8.60
C GLU A 31 -20.65 -1.56 -9.46
N HIS A 32 -20.70 -1.35 -10.78
CA HIS A 32 -21.27 -2.30 -11.75
C HIS A 32 -20.24 -3.23 -12.39
N GLU A 33 -19.14 -3.52 -11.69
CA GLU A 33 -18.06 -4.38 -12.23
C GLU A 33 -18.55 -5.78 -12.58
N PHE A 34 -19.39 -6.35 -11.71
CA PHE A 34 -19.93 -7.69 -11.89
C PHE A 34 -20.81 -7.77 -13.13
N GLN A 35 -21.77 -6.85 -13.26
CA GLN A 35 -22.71 -6.81 -14.40
C GLN A 35 -22.00 -6.55 -15.73
N ARG A 36 -20.87 -5.83 -15.72
CA ARG A 36 -20.05 -5.56 -16.90
C ARG A 36 -19.05 -6.66 -17.24
N SER A 37 -18.82 -7.62 -16.33
CA SER A 37 -17.89 -8.71 -16.56
C SER A 37 -18.47 -9.73 -17.55
N PRO A 38 -17.64 -10.47 -18.30
CA PRO A 38 -18.11 -11.54 -19.17
C PRO A 38 -18.98 -12.56 -18.41
N LYS A 39 -19.98 -13.14 -19.07
CA LYS A 39 -20.91 -14.10 -18.45
C LYS A 39 -20.19 -15.25 -17.77
N GLU A 40 -19.15 -15.79 -18.42
CA GLU A 40 -18.30 -16.84 -17.85
C GLU A 40 -17.66 -16.42 -16.51
N ALA A 41 -17.16 -15.19 -16.41
CA ALA A 41 -16.57 -14.67 -15.17
C ALA A 41 -17.64 -14.49 -14.07
N GLN A 42 -18.86 -14.11 -14.44
CA GLN A 42 -19.99 -14.01 -13.51
C GLN A 42 -20.41 -15.38 -13.00
N ASP A 43 -20.55 -16.37 -13.89
CA ASP A 43 -20.93 -17.74 -13.54
C ASP A 43 -19.90 -18.37 -12.61
N VAL A 44 -18.60 -18.19 -12.90
CA VAL A 44 -17.50 -18.65 -12.04
C VAL A 44 -17.54 -18.01 -10.66
N ALA A 45 -17.80 -16.71 -10.58
CA ALA A 45 -17.93 -16.01 -9.30
C ALA A 45 -19.15 -16.47 -8.50
N ARG A 46 -20.28 -16.79 -9.17
CA ARG A 46 -21.47 -17.38 -8.54
C ARG A 46 -21.19 -18.78 -7.99
N GLU A 47 -20.51 -19.63 -8.75
CA GLU A 47 -20.11 -20.97 -8.28
C GLU A 47 -19.14 -20.88 -7.10
N ALA A 48 -18.18 -19.95 -7.14
CA ALA A 48 -17.32 -19.67 -6.01
C ALA A 48 -18.12 -19.21 -4.77
N GLY A 49 -19.14 -18.37 -4.97
CA GLY A 49 -20.01 -17.85 -3.91
C GLY A 49 -20.68 -18.95 -3.07
N LYS A 50 -21.03 -20.08 -3.70
CA LYS A 50 -21.63 -21.24 -3.01
C LYS A 50 -20.71 -21.91 -1.99
N LEU A 51 -19.39 -21.70 -2.10
CA LEU A 51 -18.38 -22.30 -1.21
C LEU A 51 -18.00 -21.39 -0.03
N VAL A 52 -18.28 -20.11 -0.19
CA VAL A 52 -17.98 -19.06 0.79
C VAL A 52 -19.06 -19.06 1.88
N LYS A 53 -18.64 -18.84 3.13
CA LYS A 53 -19.52 -18.80 4.29
C LYS A 53 -19.34 -17.49 5.07
N PRO A 54 -20.36 -17.07 5.84
CA PRO A 54 -20.20 -15.97 6.80
C PRO A 54 -18.99 -16.21 7.71
N GLY A 55 -18.19 -15.17 7.93
CA GLY A 55 -16.96 -15.22 8.70
C GLY A 55 -15.70 -15.52 7.88
N ASP A 56 -15.85 -15.94 6.62
CA ASP A 56 -14.70 -16.07 5.71
C ASP A 56 -14.05 -14.71 5.42
N LEU A 57 -12.75 -14.75 5.15
CA LEU A 57 -11.95 -13.61 4.75
C LEU A 57 -11.61 -13.74 3.27
N ILE A 58 -11.86 -12.70 2.47
CA ILE A 58 -11.52 -12.71 1.05
C ILE A 58 -10.40 -11.71 0.81
N PHE A 59 -9.23 -12.24 0.47
CA PHE A 59 -8.08 -11.47 0.02
C PHE A 59 -8.16 -11.30 -1.49
N ILE A 60 -7.91 -10.09 -1.98
CA ILE A 60 -7.98 -9.80 -3.41
C ILE A 60 -6.74 -9.05 -3.90
N THR A 61 -6.58 -9.09 -5.21
CA THR A 61 -5.67 -8.23 -5.95
C THR A 61 -6.45 -7.30 -6.85
N THR A 62 -6.17 -6.01 -6.76
CA THR A 62 -6.70 -5.02 -7.69
C THR A 62 -5.76 -4.90 -8.89
N SER A 63 -6.31 -5.02 -10.10
CA SER A 63 -5.57 -4.84 -11.34
C SER A 63 -5.15 -3.39 -11.53
N GLY A 64 -4.04 -3.17 -12.24
CA GLY A 64 -3.53 -1.85 -12.56
C GLY A 64 -2.17 -1.54 -11.93
N LEU A 65 -1.48 -0.57 -12.52
CA LEU A 65 -0.11 -0.24 -12.20
C LEU A 65 0.07 0.17 -10.73
N VAL A 66 -0.79 1.05 -10.22
CA VAL A 66 -0.66 1.61 -8.86
C VAL A 66 -0.73 0.53 -7.79
N TYR A 67 -1.74 -0.34 -7.85
CA TYR A 67 -1.87 -1.45 -6.90
C TYR A 67 -0.74 -2.47 -7.06
N SER A 68 -0.33 -2.75 -8.29
CA SER A 68 0.75 -3.71 -8.53
C SER A 68 2.10 -3.22 -8.01
N VAL A 69 2.41 -1.92 -8.22
CA VAL A 69 3.59 -1.26 -7.65
C VAL A 69 3.49 -1.21 -6.13
N GLY A 70 2.32 -0.89 -5.57
CA GLY A 70 2.07 -0.88 -4.12
C GLY A 70 2.33 -2.25 -3.48
N ARG A 71 1.74 -3.31 -4.04
CA ARG A 71 1.99 -4.71 -3.64
C ARG A 71 3.47 -5.07 -3.74
N TYR A 72 4.13 -4.70 -4.84
CA TYR A 72 5.55 -4.92 -4.99
C TYR A 72 6.33 -4.20 -3.88
N LEU A 73 6.20 -2.88 -3.72
CA LEU A 73 6.96 -2.09 -2.75
C LEU A 73 6.77 -2.55 -1.31
N THR A 74 5.57 -3.02 -0.96
CA THR A 74 5.23 -3.46 0.39
C THR A 74 5.44 -4.97 0.63
N GLU A 75 5.87 -5.72 -0.39
CA GLU A 75 5.99 -7.19 -0.40
C GLU A 75 4.71 -7.97 -0.08
N ASN A 76 3.54 -7.35 -0.20
CA ASN A 76 2.26 -8.02 -0.01
C ASN A 76 1.81 -8.70 -1.31
N ALA A 77 1.27 -9.92 -1.20
CA ALA A 77 0.64 -10.61 -2.33
C ALA A 77 -0.73 -10.02 -2.69
N TYR A 78 -1.39 -9.40 -1.71
CA TYR A 78 -2.74 -8.84 -1.79
C TYR A 78 -2.70 -7.35 -1.43
N ASP A 79 -3.62 -6.55 -1.97
CA ASP A 79 -3.79 -5.14 -1.59
C ASP A 79 -4.99 -4.89 -0.69
N HIS A 80 -5.88 -5.87 -0.57
CA HIS A 80 -7.10 -5.69 0.18
C HIS A 80 -7.65 -7.02 0.74
N VAL A 81 -8.40 -6.91 1.83
CA VAL A 81 -9.08 -8.02 2.50
C VAL A 81 -10.45 -7.55 2.99
N VAL A 82 -11.46 -8.40 2.87
CA VAL A 82 -12.84 -8.14 3.31
C VAL A 82 -13.36 -9.29 4.18
N ILE A 83 -14.42 -9.04 4.95
CA ILE A 83 -15.12 -10.06 5.75
C ILE A 83 -16.44 -10.42 5.08
N VAL A 84 -16.75 -11.71 4.94
CA VAL A 84 -18.08 -12.17 4.49
C VAL A 84 -19.07 -12.09 5.64
N LEU A 85 -20.16 -11.35 5.46
CA LEU A 85 -21.16 -11.17 6.52
C LEU A 85 -22.35 -12.13 6.39
N ASP A 86 -22.74 -12.42 5.15
CA ASP A 86 -23.84 -13.31 4.78
C ASP A 86 -23.61 -13.89 3.37
N GLU A 87 -24.62 -14.56 2.81
CA GLU A 87 -24.56 -15.22 1.49
C GLU A 87 -24.30 -14.26 0.33
N ASN A 88 -24.64 -12.97 0.47
CA ASN A 88 -24.64 -12.01 -0.64
C ASN A 88 -23.75 -10.80 -0.38
N THR A 89 -23.34 -10.56 0.87
CA THR A 89 -22.65 -9.32 1.24
C THR A 89 -21.34 -9.56 1.99
N VAL A 90 -20.40 -8.64 1.72
CA VAL A 90 -19.14 -8.52 2.45
C VAL A 90 -19.06 -7.15 3.13
N LEU A 91 -18.38 -7.11 4.27
CA LEU A 91 -17.93 -5.88 4.90
C LEU A 91 -16.63 -5.41 4.21
N HIS A 92 -16.71 -4.28 3.51
CA HIS A 92 -15.59 -3.65 2.84
C HIS A 92 -15.12 -2.44 3.64
N VAL A 93 -13.93 -2.55 4.24
CA VAL A 93 -13.26 -1.46 4.99
C VAL A 93 -12.31 -0.75 4.03
N GLY A 94 -12.83 0.20 3.25
CA GLY A 94 -12.08 0.93 2.22
C GLY A 94 -12.57 2.37 2.07
N MET A 95 -11.92 3.15 1.22
CA MET A 95 -12.31 4.56 1.02
C MET A 95 -13.73 4.70 0.44
N PRO A 96 -14.51 5.71 0.90
CA PRO A 96 -14.19 6.65 2.00
C PRO A 96 -14.52 6.10 3.39
N SER A 97 -15.39 5.08 3.47
CA SER A 97 -15.92 4.53 4.72
C SER A 97 -16.21 3.04 4.58
N VAL A 98 -16.35 2.39 5.74
CA VAL A 98 -16.74 0.99 5.83
C VAL A 98 -18.17 0.82 5.34
N LYS A 99 -18.36 -0.03 4.33
CA LYS A 99 -19.67 -0.28 3.70
C LYS A 99 -19.88 -1.74 3.35
N LEU A 100 -21.15 -2.08 3.07
CA LEU A 100 -21.51 -3.37 2.49
C LEU A 100 -21.18 -3.36 0.99
N MET A 101 -20.76 -4.51 0.48
CA MET A 101 -20.51 -4.73 -0.94
C MET A 101 -21.03 -6.10 -1.37
N PRO A 102 -21.55 -6.26 -2.61
CA PRO A 102 -21.95 -7.57 -3.12
C PRO A 102 -20.79 -8.55 -3.17
N LEU A 103 -20.95 -9.75 -2.62
CA LEU A 103 -19.95 -10.81 -2.53
C LEU A 103 -19.39 -11.19 -3.91
N GLU A 104 -20.28 -11.40 -4.87
CA GLU A 104 -19.98 -11.87 -6.23
C GLU A 104 -18.95 -10.99 -6.95
N ARG A 105 -18.92 -9.69 -6.64
CA ARG A 105 -17.96 -8.74 -7.21
C ARG A 105 -16.53 -9.03 -6.76
N LEU A 106 -16.32 -9.46 -5.52
CA LEU A 106 -15.00 -9.76 -4.97
C LEU A 106 -14.51 -11.13 -5.46
N LEU A 107 -15.44 -12.00 -5.86
CA LEU A 107 -15.16 -13.34 -6.37
C LEU A 107 -14.87 -13.39 -7.87
N LEU A 108 -14.88 -12.26 -8.58
CA LEU A 108 -14.51 -12.23 -10.00
C LEU A 108 -13.06 -12.73 -10.21
N PRO A 109 -12.80 -13.61 -11.20
CA PRO A 109 -11.46 -14.13 -11.49
C PRO A 109 -10.37 -13.06 -11.65
N GLN A 110 -10.71 -11.91 -12.25
CA GLN A 110 -9.79 -10.79 -12.44
C GLN A 110 -9.27 -10.18 -11.13
N ARG A 111 -9.98 -10.39 -10.01
CA ARG A 111 -9.56 -9.98 -8.66
C ARG A 111 -8.63 -10.99 -7.99
N GLN A 112 -8.46 -12.18 -8.58
CA GLN A 112 -7.68 -13.30 -8.03
C GLN A 112 -7.99 -13.56 -6.54
N PRO A 113 -9.27 -13.78 -6.19
CA PRO A 113 -9.69 -13.94 -4.80
C PRO A 113 -9.02 -15.15 -4.15
N VAL A 114 -8.64 -14.99 -2.88
CA VAL A 114 -8.23 -16.07 -2.00
C VAL A 114 -9.10 -16.03 -0.75
N VAL A 115 -9.89 -17.09 -0.58
CA VAL A 115 -10.80 -17.23 0.55
C VAL A 115 -10.11 -18.01 1.66
N LEU A 116 -10.03 -17.39 2.84
CA LEU A 116 -9.46 -17.96 4.05
C LEU A 116 -10.53 -18.06 5.12
N ARG A 117 -10.54 -19.18 5.85
CA ARG A 117 -11.50 -19.48 6.91
C ARG A 117 -10.77 -19.70 8.23
N VAL A 118 -11.20 -18.95 9.24
CA VAL A 118 -10.77 -19.12 10.64
C VAL A 118 -11.79 -20.02 11.34
N PRO A 119 -11.37 -21.14 11.96
CA PRO A 119 -12.30 -21.98 12.71
C PRO A 119 -12.78 -21.21 13.94
N MET A 120 -14.09 -21.05 14.06
CA MET A 120 -14.77 -20.40 15.18
C MET A 120 -15.89 -21.31 15.64
N SER A 121 -16.16 -21.34 16.95
CA SER A 121 -17.42 -21.91 17.44
C SER A 121 -18.59 -21.04 16.96
N GLU A 122 -19.82 -21.57 16.99
CA GLU A 122 -21.00 -20.80 16.58
C GLU A 122 -21.14 -19.50 17.39
N SER A 123 -20.88 -19.52 18.69
CA SER A 123 -20.95 -18.32 19.54
C SER A 123 -19.86 -17.30 19.21
N GLU A 124 -18.63 -17.75 18.92
CA GLU A 124 -17.54 -16.88 18.47
C GLU A 124 -17.86 -16.26 17.10
N LEU A 125 -18.40 -17.04 16.16
CA LEU A 125 -18.79 -16.58 14.84
C LEU A 125 -19.90 -15.51 14.93
N GLN A 126 -20.95 -15.74 15.71
CA GLN A 126 -22.02 -14.76 15.89
C GLN A 126 -21.52 -13.48 16.56
N LEU A 127 -20.61 -13.59 17.52
CA LEU A 127 -19.96 -12.42 18.13
C LEU A 127 -19.12 -11.66 17.09
N PHE A 128 -18.28 -12.36 16.33
CA PHE A 128 -17.43 -11.79 15.28
C PHE A 128 -18.26 -11.05 14.23
N LEU A 129 -19.31 -11.66 13.70
CA LEU A 129 -20.17 -11.05 12.68
C LEU A 129 -20.95 -9.84 13.21
N ARG A 130 -21.43 -9.90 14.45
CA ARG A 130 -22.09 -8.76 15.11
C ARG A 130 -21.11 -7.59 15.32
N SER A 131 -19.91 -7.86 15.81
CA SER A 131 -18.86 -6.83 15.97
C SER A 131 -18.39 -6.27 14.64
N ALA A 132 -18.29 -7.10 13.60
CA ALA A 132 -17.97 -6.64 12.25
C ALA A 132 -19.04 -5.67 11.70
N ARG A 133 -20.33 -5.97 11.90
CA ARG A 133 -21.43 -5.07 11.51
C ARG A 133 -21.41 -3.72 12.23
N GLN A 134 -20.88 -3.65 13.45
CA GLN A 134 -20.72 -2.38 14.17
C GLN A 134 -19.72 -1.42 13.51
N LEU A 135 -18.87 -1.91 12.60
CA LEU A 135 -17.94 -1.06 11.85
C LEU A 135 -18.62 -0.33 10.67
N ILE A 136 -19.83 -0.70 10.27
CA ILE A 136 -20.52 -0.08 9.12
C ILE A 136 -20.70 1.42 9.40
N GLY A 137 -20.25 2.25 8.46
CA GLY A 137 -20.28 3.71 8.60
C GLY A 137 -19.05 4.31 9.27
N CYS A 138 -18.14 3.52 9.87
CA CYS A 138 -16.85 4.01 10.32
C CYS A 138 -16.03 4.56 9.13
N ASN A 139 -15.15 5.53 9.40
CA ASN A 139 -14.29 6.10 8.36
C ASN A 139 -13.18 5.14 7.97
N TYR A 140 -12.67 5.26 6.75
CA TYR A 140 -11.42 4.61 6.37
C TYR A 140 -10.24 5.49 6.78
N ASP A 141 -9.27 4.92 7.50
CA ASP A 141 -8.07 5.66 7.92
C ASP A 141 -7.03 5.73 6.79
N VAL A 142 -7.27 6.64 5.86
CA VAL A 142 -6.42 6.90 4.69
C VAL A 142 -4.98 7.23 5.10
N ALA A 143 -4.83 8.11 6.10
CA ALA A 143 -3.52 8.57 6.54
C ALA A 143 -2.69 7.41 7.09
N ARG A 144 -3.30 6.58 7.95
CA ARG A 144 -2.67 5.39 8.51
C ARG A 144 -2.34 4.35 7.45
N ALA A 145 -3.23 4.12 6.47
CA ALA A 145 -2.97 3.21 5.37
C ALA A 145 -1.71 3.61 4.57
N TYR A 146 -1.58 4.89 4.20
CA TYR A 146 -0.38 5.39 3.51
C TYR A 146 0.86 5.34 4.40
N GLN A 147 0.71 5.65 5.68
CA GLN A 147 1.79 5.58 6.66
C GLN A 147 2.29 4.14 6.86
N LEU A 148 1.41 3.14 6.84
CA LEU A 148 1.77 1.73 6.86
C LEU A 148 2.49 1.33 5.56
N MET A 149 1.94 1.70 4.39
CA MET A 149 2.56 1.42 3.09
C MET A 149 3.99 1.98 3.01
N LEU A 150 4.20 3.21 3.47
CA LEU A 150 5.52 3.83 3.52
C LEU A 150 6.48 3.06 4.44
N ARG A 151 6.02 2.65 5.64
CA ARG A 151 6.83 1.86 6.58
C ARG A 151 7.21 0.50 6.01
N LEU A 152 6.29 -0.19 5.36
CA LEU A 152 6.55 -1.46 4.68
C LEU A 152 7.57 -1.29 3.55
N ALA A 153 7.42 -0.26 2.72
CA ALA A 153 8.37 0.07 1.66
C ALA A 153 9.78 0.40 2.21
N LEU A 154 9.85 1.18 3.30
CA LEU A 154 11.12 1.49 3.97
C LEU A 154 11.74 0.25 4.61
N LYS A 155 10.96 -0.62 5.25
CA LYS A 155 11.43 -1.91 5.78
C LYS A 155 12.03 -2.76 4.69
N ARG A 156 11.39 -2.82 3.52
CA ARG A 156 11.91 -3.54 2.36
C ARG A 156 13.26 -2.99 1.88
N VAL A 157 13.33 -1.66 1.72
CA VAL A 157 14.52 -0.98 1.17
C VAL A 157 15.71 -1.00 2.12
N THR A 158 15.45 -0.73 3.40
CA THR A 158 16.49 -0.52 4.41
C THR A 158 16.80 -1.77 5.22
N ARG A 159 15.91 -2.79 5.18
CA ARG A 159 15.91 -3.95 6.09
C ARG A 159 15.82 -3.56 7.57
N SER A 160 15.29 -2.38 7.86
CA SER A 160 15.12 -1.85 9.22
C SER A 160 13.77 -1.16 9.34
N THR A 161 13.25 -1.00 10.55
CA THR A 161 12.04 -0.24 10.85
C THR A 161 12.41 1.09 11.51
N PRO A 162 12.86 2.10 10.74
CA PRO A 162 13.42 3.32 11.32
C PRO A 162 12.36 4.27 11.89
N LEU A 163 11.08 4.04 11.59
CA LEU A 163 9.99 4.92 11.99
C LEU A 163 9.31 4.44 13.27
N PRO A 164 8.87 5.35 14.14
CA PRO A 164 8.05 5.01 15.29
C PRO A 164 6.79 4.23 14.90
N ARG A 165 6.37 3.35 15.81
CA ARG A 165 5.14 2.57 15.68
C ARG A 165 3.94 3.49 15.53
N LEU A 166 3.01 3.07 14.69
CA LEU A 166 1.73 3.73 14.56
C LEU A 166 0.89 3.46 15.82
N PRO A 167 0.31 4.49 16.46
CA PRO A 167 -0.59 4.27 17.57
C PRO A 167 -1.85 3.58 17.05
N LEU A 168 -2.17 2.38 17.52
CA LEU A 168 -3.45 1.74 17.24
C LEU A 168 -4.44 2.19 18.31
N ASP A 169 -5.25 3.20 17.99
CA ASP A 169 -6.32 3.64 18.87
C ASP A 169 -7.59 2.84 18.57
N VAL A 170 -7.89 1.87 19.43
CA VAL A 170 -9.09 1.02 19.32
C VAL A 170 -10.37 1.83 19.53
N LYS A 171 -10.29 3.04 20.11
CA LYS A 171 -11.43 3.96 20.26
C LYS A 171 -11.63 4.86 19.03
N SER A 172 -10.70 4.82 18.06
CA SER A 172 -10.84 5.55 16.82
C SER A 172 -12.05 5.06 16.02
N ASN A 173 -12.79 6.00 15.42
CA ASN A 173 -13.84 5.70 14.46
C ASN A 173 -13.30 5.55 13.01
N ALA A 174 -12.00 5.35 12.85
CA ALA A 174 -11.33 5.19 11.57
C ALA A 174 -10.49 3.92 11.54
N TRP A 175 -10.66 3.11 10.48
CA TRP A 175 -10.06 1.78 10.38
C TRP A 175 -9.38 1.56 9.02
N ILE A 176 -8.36 0.72 9.01
CA ILE A 176 -7.86 0.07 7.79
C ILE A 176 -8.31 -1.40 7.79
N CYS A 177 -8.44 -2.00 6.60
CA CYS A 177 -8.99 -3.34 6.43
C CYS A 177 -8.24 -4.43 7.22
N SER A 178 -6.91 -4.45 7.23
CA SER A 178 -6.14 -5.45 7.98
C SER A 178 -6.24 -5.27 9.50
N ASP A 179 -6.13 -4.03 9.99
CA ASP A 179 -6.19 -3.74 11.42
C ASP A 179 -7.53 -4.17 12.00
N SER A 180 -8.64 -3.77 11.36
CA SER A 180 -9.98 -4.11 11.86
C SER A 180 -10.18 -5.61 11.92
N ILE A 181 -9.75 -6.36 10.90
CA ILE A 181 -9.90 -7.83 10.87
C ILE A 181 -9.06 -8.50 11.96
N ILE A 182 -7.77 -8.14 12.12
CA ILE A 182 -6.94 -8.75 13.16
C ILE A 182 -7.49 -8.43 14.56
N VAL A 183 -7.92 -7.18 14.79
CA VAL A 183 -8.51 -6.77 16.08
C VAL A 183 -9.81 -7.53 16.36
N LEU A 184 -10.71 -7.64 15.37
CA LEU A 184 -11.95 -8.40 15.51
C LEU A 184 -11.69 -9.87 15.80
N LEU A 185 -10.80 -10.52 15.04
CA LEU A 185 -10.47 -11.93 15.25
C LEU A 185 -9.83 -12.17 16.62
N ALA A 186 -8.90 -11.30 17.05
CA ALA A 186 -8.27 -11.40 18.36
C ALA A 186 -9.25 -11.15 19.52
N GLY A 187 -10.28 -10.31 19.30
CA GLY A 187 -11.34 -10.06 20.27
C GLY A 187 -12.33 -11.22 20.37
N CYS A 188 -12.75 -11.77 19.23
CA CYS A 188 -13.90 -12.69 19.14
C CYS A 188 -13.53 -14.18 19.09
N CYS A 189 -12.32 -14.55 18.66
CA CYS A 189 -11.90 -15.95 18.48
C CYS A 189 -10.73 -16.29 19.41
N LYS A 190 -10.96 -17.23 20.35
CA LYS A 190 -9.95 -17.66 21.32
C LYS A 190 -8.76 -18.32 20.62
N GLY A 191 -9.02 -19.23 19.68
CA GLY A 191 -7.96 -19.91 18.93
C GLY A 191 -7.09 -18.93 18.15
N PHE A 192 -7.69 -17.90 17.54
CA PHE A 192 -6.93 -16.90 16.79
C PHE A 192 -6.06 -16.03 17.70
N ARG A 193 -6.58 -15.65 18.87
CA ARG A 193 -5.81 -14.90 19.88
C ARG A 193 -4.60 -15.68 20.40
N GLU A 194 -4.75 -16.99 20.62
CA GLU A 194 -3.65 -17.88 21.01
C GLU A 194 -2.60 -17.97 19.89
N ALA A 195 -3.04 -18.19 18.64
CA ALA A 195 -2.16 -18.23 17.48
C ALA A 195 -1.43 -16.89 17.26
N LEU A 196 -2.11 -15.75 17.43
CA LEU A 196 -1.51 -14.42 17.34
C LEU A 196 -0.44 -14.21 18.43
N THR A 197 -0.70 -14.70 19.65
CA THR A 197 0.26 -14.63 20.76
C THR A 197 1.49 -15.48 20.50
N LYS A 198 1.30 -16.69 19.95
CA LYS A 198 2.37 -17.59 19.53
C LYS A 198 3.19 -16.98 18.40
N ALA A 199 2.53 -16.52 17.33
CA ALA A 199 3.18 -15.87 16.19
C ALA A 199 3.97 -14.62 16.60
N ARG A 200 3.48 -13.82 17.56
CA ARG A 200 4.23 -12.69 18.12
C ARG A 200 5.57 -13.10 18.74
N ARG A 201 5.66 -14.28 19.34
CA ARG A 201 6.89 -14.79 19.98
C ARG A 201 7.86 -15.36 18.95
N GLU A 202 7.34 -15.94 17.87
CA GLU A 202 8.13 -16.69 16.89
C GLU A 202 8.54 -15.85 15.67
N THR A 203 7.83 -14.76 15.38
CA THR A 203 8.13 -13.89 14.22
C THR A 203 7.78 -12.43 14.47
N ASP A 204 8.46 -11.55 13.74
CA ASP A 204 8.12 -10.13 13.68
C ASP A 204 6.82 -9.92 12.89
N LEU A 205 5.69 -9.76 13.57
CA LEU A 205 4.44 -9.31 12.95
C LEU A 205 4.45 -7.79 12.81
N ASP A 206 3.95 -7.29 11.68
CA ASP A 206 3.92 -5.87 11.36
C ASP A 206 2.95 -5.11 12.30
N ILE A 207 1.86 -5.75 12.75
CA ILE A 207 0.98 -5.19 13.77
C ILE A 207 1.72 -4.82 15.08
N PHE A 208 2.71 -5.61 15.49
CA PHE A 208 3.48 -5.35 16.72
C PHE A 208 4.73 -4.51 16.47
N THR A 209 5.35 -4.62 15.29
CA THR A 209 6.61 -3.93 14.97
C THR A 209 6.39 -2.56 14.35
N MET A 210 5.35 -2.40 13.53
CA MET A 210 4.96 -1.14 12.88
C MET A 210 3.74 -0.49 13.53
N GLY A 211 3.02 -1.20 14.39
CA GLY A 211 1.79 -0.72 15.02
C GLY A 211 0.55 -0.85 14.15
N SER A 212 0.63 -1.52 13.00
CA SER A 212 -0.49 -1.75 12.08
C SER A 212 -0.25 -3.01 11.25
N ALA A 213 -1.29 -3.82 11.08
CA ALA A 213 -1.28 -5.12 10.44
C ALA A 213 -1.09 -5.02 8.93
N SER A 214 -0.20 -5.84 8.37
CA SER A 214 -0.06 -6.02 6.93
C SER A 214 -0.83 -7.25 6.44
N MET A 215 -0.99 -7.42 5.12
CA MET A 215 -1.56 -8.67 4.58
C MET A 215 -0.64 -9.87 4.87
N THR A 216 0.67 -9.64 4.93
CA THR A 216 1.63 -10.70 5.28
C THR A 216 1.53 -11.18 6.73
N ASP A 217 0.91 -10.42 7.64
CA ASP A 217 0.71 -10.89 9.01
C ASP A 217 -0.21 -12.12 9.05
N PHE A 218 -1.25 -12.16 8.21
CA PHE A 218 -2.11 -13.34 8.09
C PHE A 218 -1.35 -14.57 7.59
N GLU A 219 -0.46 -14.38 6.62
CA GLU A 219 0.40 -15.47 6.10
C GLU A 219 1.39 -15.96 7.16
N ARG A 220 1.98 -15.03 7.93
CA ARG A 220 2.91 -15.36 9.02
C ARG A 220 2.19 -16.11 10.14
N ILE A 221 1.02 -15.63 10.59
CA ILE A 221 0.20 -16.32 11.61
C ILE A 221 -0.15 -17.73 11.13
N ARG A 222 -0.63 -17.87 9.88
CA ARG A 222 -0.95 -19.17 9.29
C ARG A 222 0.28 -20.09 9.21
N ARG A 223 1.48 -19.57 8.94
CA ARG A 223 2.70 -20.38 8.89
C ARG A 223 3.05 -20.98 10.26
N ILE A 224 2.86 -20.20 11.32
CA ILE A 224 3.14 -20.64 12.70
C ILE A 224 2.06 -21.60 13.20
N GLU A 225 0.81 -21.37 12.84
CA GLU A 225 -0.32 -22.21 13.24
C GLU A 225 -1.24 -22.51 12.03
N PRO A 226 -0.91 -23.52 11.20
CA PRO A 226 -1.63 -23.80 9.95
C PRO A 226 -3.12 -24.08 10.12
N GLY A 227 -3.52 -24.63 11.28
CA GLY A 227 -4.91 -24.93 11.59
C GLY A 227 -5.78 -23.69 11.83
N ILE A 228 -5.19 -22.53 12.14
CA ILE A 228 -5.99 -21.34 12.50
C ILE A 228 -6.52 -20.56 11.30
N ILE A 229 -5.90 -20.71 10.13
CA ILE A 229 -6.34 -20.08 8.90
C ILE A 229 -6.25 -21.12 7.79
N SER A 230 -7.38 -21.73 7.48
CA SER A 230 -7.51 -22.70 6.40
C SER A 230 -7.87 -22.01 5.09
N ARG A 231 -7.41 -22.53 3.96
CA ARG A 231 -7.80 -22.01 2.65
C ARG A 231 -9.07 -22.73 2.19
N VAL A 232 -10.07 -21.97 1.75
CA VAL A 232 -11.25 -22.53 1.07
C VAL A 232 -10.89 -22.72 -0.41
N PRO A 233 -10.96 -23.95 -0.96
CA PRO A 233 -10.63 -24.20 -2.35
C PRO A 233 -11.73 -23.60 -3.23
N LEU A 234 -11.36 -22.65 -4.10
CA LEU A 234 -12.23 -22.17 -5.17
C LEU A 234 -12.05 -23.03 -6.44
N PRO A 235 -13.04 -23.08 -7.35
CA PRO A 235 -12.96 -23.87 -8.58
C PRO A 235 -11.71 -23.54 -9.42
N VAL A 236 -10.72 -24.45 -9.44
CA VAL A 236 -9.33 -24.18 -9.86
C VAL A 236 -9.19 -23.72 -11.31
N VAL A 237 -10.14 -24.08 -12.18
CA VAL A 237 -10.06 -23.85 -13.63
C VAL A 237 -9.85 -22.37 -13.99
N ASN A 238 -10.31 -21.45 -13.14
CA ASN A 238 -10.31 -20.01 -13.43
C ASN A 238 -9.67 -19.13 -12.35
N TYR A 239 -9.14 -19.71 -11.25
CA TYR A 239 -8.53 -18.95 -10.16
C TYR A 239 -7.05 -19.26 -10.02
N THR A 240 -6.22 -18.22 -10.10
CA THR A 240 -4.79 -18.34 -9.83
C THR A 240 -4.57 -18.65 -8.34
N LEU A 241 -3.91 -19.77 -8.04
CA LEU A 241 -3.69 -20.23 -6.66
C LEU A 241 -2.81 -19.28 -5.83
N ALA A 242 -1.91 -18.56 -6.49
CA ALA A 242 -1.10 -17.52 -5.88
C ALA A 242 -0.95 -16.35 -6.87
N PRO A 243 -1.22 -15.10 -6.45
CA PRO A 243 -0.83 -13.94 -7.25
C PRO A 243 0.66 -14.04 -7.52
N HIS A 244 1.05 -14.22 -8.78
CA HIS A 244 2.45 -14.31 -9.13
C HIS A 244 3.08 -12.94 -8.85
N LYS A 245 4.16 -12.92 -8.06
CA LYS A 245 5.00 -11.72 -7.89
C LYS A 245 5.63 -11.40 -9.25
N ARG A 246 4.95 -10.56 -10.04
CA ARG A 246 5.45 -10.10 -11.33
C ARG A 246 6.80 -9.43 -11.12
N SER A 247 7.77 -9.80 -11.95
CA SER A 247 9.08 -9.15 -11.93
C SER A 247 8.90 -7.66 -12.22
N TRP A 248 9.77 -6.82 -11.66
CA TRP A 248 9.68 -5.37 -11.90
C TRP A 248 9.70 -5.00 -13.39
N ARG A 249 10.36 -5.82 -14.23
CA ARG A 249 10.44 -5.62 -15.68
C ARG A 249 9.07 -5.72 -16.33
N ALA A 250 8.17 -6.54 -15.79
CA ALA A 250 6.81 -6.67 -16.27
C ALA A 250 5.99 -5.37 -16.10
N TYR A 251 6.41 -4.46 -15.22
CA TYR A 251 5.74 -3.16 -15.03
C TYR A 251 6.28 -2.06 -15.94
N VAL A 252 7.41 -2.27 -16.64
CA VAL A 252 7.99 -1.24 -17.53
C VAL A 252 7.01 -0.81 -18.62
N PRO A 253 6.32 -1.71 -19.34
CA PRO A 253 5.34 -1.30 -20.35
C PRO A 253 4.18 -0.50 -19.76
N GLU A 254 3.68 -0.89 -18.59
CA GLU A 254 2.58 -0.21 -17.89
C GLU A 254 3.00 1.21 -17.44
N VAL A 255 4.23 1.38 -16.95
CA VAL A 255 4.79 2.70 -16.60
C VAL A 255 4.97 3.58 -17.85
N VAL A 256 5.44 3.00 -18.95
CA VAL A 256 5.59 3.70 -20.24
C VAL A 256 4.23 4.15 -20.75
N GLN A 257 3.23 3.27 -20.74
CA GLN A 257 1.86 3.59 -21.15
C GLN A 257 1.27 4.70 -20.26
N PHE A 258 1.43 4.62 -18.95
CA PHE A 258 1.01 5.67 -18.03
C PHE A 258 1.67 7.02 -18.35
N ALA A 259 2.99 7.03 -18.55
CA ALA A 259 3.72 8.24 -18.91
C ALA A 259 3.25 8.82 -20.27
N GLN A 260 2.96 7.96 -21.24
CA GLN A 260 2.40 8.35 -22.54
C GLN A 260 0.99 8.93 -22.39
N SER A 261 0.11 8.33 -21.59
CA SER A 261 -1.25 8.82 -21.33
C SER A 261 -1.25 10.18 -20.63
N VAL A 262 -0.34 10.37 -19.66
CA VAL A 262 -0.10 11.67 -19.02
C VAL A 262 0.39 12.69 -20.04
N GLN A 263 1.37 12.31 -20.87
CA GLN A 263 1.92 13.19 -21.90
C GLN A 263 0.88 13.60 -22.94
N ALA A 264 -0.01 12.68 -23.33
CA ALA A 264 -1.09 12.92 -24.27
C ALA A 264 -2.23 13.74 -23.67
N GLY A 265 -2.18 14.10 -22.38
CA GLY A 265 -3.25 14.80 -21.68
C GLY A 265 -4.52 13.95 -21.45
N THR A 266 -4.54 12.71 -21.92
CA THR A 266 -5.63 11.74 -21.69
C THR A 266 -5.76 11.37 -20.22
N LEU A 267 -4.66 11.44 -19.48
CA LEU A 267 -4.62 11.24 -18.03
C LEU A 267 -4.08 12.51 -17.37
N LYS A 268 -4.85 13.16 -16.50
CA LYS A 268 -4.33 14.29 -15.73
C LYS A 268 -3.34 13.77 -14.69
N TRP A 269 -2.15 14.37 -14.59
CA TRP A 269 -1.21 14.05 -13.52
C TRP A 269 -1.92 14.32 -12.19
N PRO A 270 -2.10 13.29 -11.34
CA PRO A 270 -2.72 13.46 -10.05
C PRO A 270 -1.69 14.17 -9.19
N LEU A 271 -1.84 15.48 -9.10
CA LEU A 271 -1.07 16.29 -8.17
C LEU A 271 -1.31 15.69 -6.78
N PHE A 272 -0.23 15.30 -6.10
CA PHE A 272 -0.30 14.90 -4.69
C PHE A 272 -1.02 16.00 -3.93
N ALA A 273 -1.94 15.64 -3.03
CA ALA A 273 -2.66 16.63 -2.24
C ALA A 273 -1.65 17.66 -1.67
N PRO A 274 -1.86 18.97 -1.89
CA PRO A 274 -0.87 20.00 -1.57
C PRO A 274 -0.48 19.99 -0.08
N GLU A 275 -1.32 19.44 0.78
CA GLU A 275 -1.07 19.28 2.21
C GLU A 275 -0.03 18.19 2.52
N ILE A 276 0.12 17.17 1.66
CA ILE A 276 1.02 16.04 1.90
C ILE A 276 2.42 16.33 1.35
N PHE A 277 2.51 16.97 0.18
CA PHE A 277 3.80 17.30 -0.46
C PHE A 277 3.76 18.68 -1.15
N PRO A 278 3.68 19.78 -0.39
CA PRO A 278 3.43 21.13 -0.94
C PRO A 278 4.47 21.56 -1.98
N LYS A 279 5.76 21.27 -1.72
CA LYS A 279 6.87 21.61 -2.64
C LYS A 279 6.84 20.81 -3.94
N VAL A 280 6.39 19.56 -3.89
CA VAL A 280 6.26 18.71 -5.09
C VAL A 280 5.08 19.17 -5.92
N HIS A 281 3.98 19.55 -5.26
CA HIS A 281 2.80 20.12 -5.90
C HIS A 281 3.13 21.45 -6.60
N GLU A 282 3.82 22.37 -5.93
CA GLU A 282 4.26 23.65 -6.49
C GLU A 282 5.18 23.48 -7.72
N PHE A 283 6.13 22.55 -7.63
CA PHE A 283 7.01 22.20 -8.76
C PHE A 283 6.26 21.57 -9.94
N ALA A 284 5.32 20.65 -9.66
CA ALA A 284 4.52 20.00 -10.70
C ALA A 284 3.50 20.94 -11.34
N ALA A 285 2.96 21.90 -10.58
CA ALA A 285 2.00 22.89 -11.07
C ALA A 285 2.66 24.02 -11.87
N SER A 286 3.91 24.36 -11.58
CA SER A 286 4.66 25.42 -12.27
C SER A 286 5.18 25.04 -13.65
N THR A 287 5.13 23.75 -14.03
CA THR A 287 5.63 23.32 -15.33
C THR A 287 4.73 22.26 -15.98
N PRO A 288 3.85 22.63 -16.94
CA PRO A 288 3.03 21.64 -17.63
C PRO A 288 3.90 20.66 -18.43
N PRO A 289 3.63 19.33 -18.40
CA PRO A 289 4.44 18.33 -19.09
C PRO A 289 4.56 18.55 -20.61
N THR A 290 3.61 19.28 -21.20
CA THR A 290 3.55 19.59 -22.62
C THR A 290 4.63 20.58 -23.06
N SER A 291 5.11 21.48 -22.19
CA SER A 291 6.13 22.49 -22.53
C SER A 291 7.57 21.98 -22.44
N TRP A 292 7.78 20.75 -21.95
CA TRP A 292 9.13 20.20 -21.80
C TRP A 292 9.65 19.63 -23.13
N SER A 293 10.88 19.99 -23.47
CA SER A 293 11.60 19.34 -24.58
C SER A 293 11.76 17.85 -24.31
N ILE A 294 11.78 17.03 -25.37
CA ILE A 294 11.95 15.57 -25.28
C ILE A 294 13.21 15.22 -24.47
N LYS A 295 14.29 15.99 -24.64
CA LYS A 295 15.53 15.86 -23.87
C LYS A 295 15.32 16.03 -22.36
N ARG A 296 14.54 17.04 -21.95
CA ARG A 296 14.25 17.34 -20.54
C ARG A 296 13.30 16.31 -19.93
N LYS A 297 12.35 15.79 -20.73
CA LYS A 297 11.50 14.65 -20.36
C LYS A 297 12.30 13.38 -20.11
N ILE A 298 13.23 13.04 -21.01
CA ILE A 298 14.14 11.89 -20.86
C ILE A 298 15.03 12.07 -19.62
N GLN A 299 15.52 13.28 -19.36
CA GLN A 299 16.28 13.58 -18.15
C GLN A 299 15.47 13.40 -16.88
N VAL A 300 14.25 13.94 -16.80
CA VAL A 300 13.41 13.80 -15.60
C VAL A 300 12.98 12.35 -15.41
N LEU A 301 12.61 11.64 -16.46
CA LEU A 301 12.33 10.20 -16.38
C LEU A 301 13.58 9.41 -15.95
N GLY A 302 14.75 9.80 -16.44
CA GLY A 302 16.05 9.28 -16.01
C GLY A 302 16.33 9.56 -14.54
N TYR A 303 16.04 10.76 -14.03
CA TYR A 303 16.19 11.12 -12.62
C TYR A 303 15.19 10.39 -11.74
N VAL A 304 13.93 10.23 -12.16
CA VAL A 304 12.92 9.47 -11.44
C VAL A 304 13.28 7.98 -11.43
N MET A 305 13.72 7.42 -12.56
CA MET A 305 14.20 6.03 -12.64
C MET A 305 15.46 5.81 -11.81
N LEU A 306 16.42 6.75 -11.84
CA LEU A 306 17.64 6.72 -11.04
C LEU A 306 17.29 6.86 -9.55
N PHE A 307 16.37 7.75 -9.19
CA PHE A 307 15.88 7.94 -7.83
C PHE A 307 15.14 6.68 -7.34
N LEU A 308 14.29 6.07 -8.15
CA LEU A 308 13.64 4.80 -7.85
C LEU A 308 14.64 3.63 -7.77
N LEU A 309 15.70 3.63 -8.60
CA LEU A 309 16.81 2.67 -8.53
C LEU A 309 17.68 2.89 -7.29
N MET A 310 17.92 4.14 -6.91
CA MET A 310 18.64 4.56 -5.71
C MET A 310 17.86 4.19 -4.45
N LEU A 311 16.56 4.45 -4.43
CA LEU A 311 15.63 3.97 -3.41
C LEU A 311 15.59 2.44 -3.39
N ARG A 312 15.66 1.75 -4.53
CA ARG A 312 15.68 0.28 -4.60
C ARG A 312 17.00 -0.35 -4.14
N ARG A 313 18.12 0.37 -4.22
CA ARG A 313 19.46 -0.10 -3.81
C ARG A 313 19.99 0.67 -2.59
N GLY A 314 19.15 0.85 -1.56
CA GLY A 314 19.43 1.66 -0.37
C GLY A 314 20.78 1.42 0.34
N LEU A 315 21.44 0.28 0.13
CA LEU A 315 22.79 0.01 0.62
C LEU A 315 23.92 0.72 -0.16
N THR A 316 23.75 0.92 -1.47
CA THR A 316 24.81 1.54 -2.30
C THR A 316 24.77 3.05 -2.18
N VAL A 317 23.60 3.67 -2.11
CA VAL A 317 23.46 5.12 -1.95
C VAL A 317 23.93 5.56 -0.57
N LYS A 318 23.57 4.83 0.49
CA LYS A 318 24.12 5.12 1.83
C LYS A 318 25.64 5.02 1.82
N ARG A 319 26.24 3.99 1.21
CA ARG A 319 27.71 3.88 1.10
C ARG A 319 28.33 4.97 0.23
N VAL A 320 27.74 5.31 -0.92
CA VAL A 320 28.25 6.34 -1.82
C VAL A 320 28.13 7.72 -1.17
N LEU A 321 27.03 8.00 -0.46
CA LEU A 321 26.85 9.24 0.29
C LEU A 321 27.83 9.29 1.48
N LEU A 322 28.00 8.19 2.22
CA LEU A 322 28.99 8.10 3.29
C LEU A 322 30.41 8.32 2.75
N ARG A 323 30.76 7.69 1.62
CA ARG A 323 32.05 7.86 0.93
C ARG A 323 32.23 9.28 0.41
N ALA A 324 31.18 9.92 -0.11
CA ALA A 324 31.23 11.31 -0.55
C ALA A 324 31.43 12.27 0.63
N VAL A 325 30.76 12.03 1.75
CA VAL A 325 30.95 12.78 3.01
C VAL A 325 32.35 12.56 3.56
N GLU A 326 32.85 11.32 3.60
CA GLU A 326 34.23 11.00 4.00
C GLU A 326 35.25 11.74 3.13
N VAL A 327 35.09 11.75 1.81
CA VAL A 327 35.99 12.47 0.88
C VAL A 327 35.92 13.98 1.07
N LEU A 328 34.73 14.55 1.28
CA LEU A 328 34.56 15.97 1.59
C LEU A 328 35.25 16.36 2.90
N MET A 329 35.08 15.55 3.95
CA MET A 329 35.74 15.74 5.23
C MET A 329 37.26 15.62 5.10
N LEU A 330 37.76 14.65 4.33
CA LEU A 330 39.20 14.49 4.09
C LEU A 330 39.79 15.70 3.37
N ARG A 331 39.08 16.23 2.37
CA ARG A 331 39.48 17.43 1.64
C ARG A 331 39.49 18.67 2.55
N TYR A 332 38.48 18.81 3.39
CA TYR A 332 38.39 19.90 4.37
C TYR A 332 39.57 19.86 5.36
N VAL A 333 39.86 18.69 5.93
CA VAL A 333 40.99 18.48 6.84
C VAL A 333 42.32 18.78 6.13
N ALA A 334 42.53 18.27 4.91
CA ALA A 334 43.74 18.54 4.14
C ALA A 334 43.92 20.05 3.86
N GLN A 335 42.85 20.77 3.52
CA GLN A 335 42.91 22.22 3.33
C GLN A 335 43.28 22.95 4.62
N HIS A 336 42.70 22.58 5.76
CA HIS A 336 43.04 23.18 7.05
C HIS A 336 44.47 22.87 7.50
N VAL A 337 44.95 21.64 7.29
CA VAL A 337 46.34 21.27 7.56
C VAL A 337 47.29 22.09 6.68
N MET A 338 47.00 22.22 5.38
CA MET A 338 47.81 23.03 4.47
C MET A 338 47.85 24.50 4.90
N LEU A 339 46.71 25.08 5.28
CA LEU A 339 46.65 26.45 5.79
C LEU A 339 47.43 26.61 7.10
N HIS A 340 47.39 25.62 7.98
CA HIS A 340 48.14 25.63 9.24
C HIS A 340 49.65 25.48 9.02
N LEU A 341 50.07 24.64 8.07
CA LEU A 341 51.49 24.50 7.70
C LEU A 341 52.03 25.78 7.04
N GLN A 342 51.21 26.47 6.25
CA GLN A 342 51.57 27.74 5.63
C GLN A 342 51.62 28.90 6.62
N SER A 343 50.81 28.87 7.68
CA SER A 343 50.83 29.90 8.73
C SER A 343 51.81 29.60 9.86
N SER A 344 52.36 28.38 9.92
CA SER A 344 53.35 28.01 10.92
C SER A 344 54.73 28.59 10.59
N PRO A 345 55.33 29.41 11.46
CA PRO A 345 56.64 30.02 11.24
C PRO A 345 57.77 28.99 11.13
N ALA A 346 57.54 27.74 11.57
CA ALA A 346 58.51 26.65 11.46
C ALA A 346 58.79 26.22 10.00
N PHE A 347 57.86 26.44 9.08
CA PHE A 347 58.04 26.08 7.65
C PHE A 347 58.78 27.16 6.85
N GLY A 348 58.88 28.40 7.37
CA GLY A 348 59.64 29.48 6.76
C GLY A 348 61.16 29.37 6.95
N ALA A 349 61.61 28.61 7.95
CA ALA A 349 63.02 28.45 8.29
C ALA A 349 63.74 27.34 7.49
N ALA A 350 63.01 26.59 6.64
CA ALA A 350 63.54 25.50 5.83
C ALA A 350 63.69 25.86 4.33
N ARG A 351 63.87 27.15 4.00
CA ARG A 351 64.32 27.56 2.67
C ARG A 351 65.85 27.53 2.62
N LEU A 352 66.38 26.50 1.97
CA LEU A 352 67.75 26.42 1.44
C LEU A 352 67.96 27.48 0.34
#